data_AF-A0AAW0Y9X1-F1
#
_entry.id   AF-A0AAW0Y9X1-F1
#
_cell.length_a   1.000
_cell.length_b   1.000
_cell.length_c   1.000
_cell.angle_alpha   90.00
_cell.angle_beta   90.00
_cell.angle_gamma   90.00
#
_symmetry.space_group_name_H-M   'P 1'
#
loop_
_entity.id
_entity.type
_entity.pdbx_description
1 polymer ?
#
loop_
_entity_poly.entity_id
_entity_poly.type
_entity_poly.pdbx_seq_one_letter_code
_entity_poly.pdbx_strand_id
1 'polypeptide(L)'
;MEEFTPDEPEYQHALEEAEVTSPDDLTKKITLLHQKIEKTRQKMLQATSAATEEEEPKPKRVCEDISPKKKADLEQWVEEVKQQWRDIQARRAARRHKRQEMAKRRTAASQERMRIISQLARREKKDDNFGMRDEDWDVYKAINKEGGGSDSEEENEKLQELESALRQHSPEFLGDTTASKPTSLAENYQIQLSTEQARIGELLFQPYMYGLEQGGITSTIQYVLGLFDSDIQNRLVSNVFLTGGPSSLPGLKPRIERELLAMRPFQSHFSVSLAGNPILDAWYGARDSVKELVAVGITRADYLEHGGDRSRYHKDGNMFWAPLTPVAPESAPGSTVPSKETTPAPEAKPMPEDIFSVSTVEPTGDSSSS
;
A
#
# COMPACT_ATOMS: atom_id res chain seq x y z
N MET A 1 -19.25 57.79 11.10
CA MET A 1 -18.99 56.45 11.65
C MET A 1 -19.79 56.44 12.93
N GLU A 2 -20.94 55.74 12.94
CA GLU A 2 -21.94 55.81 14.02
C GLU A 2 -21.28 55.51 15.38
N GLU A 3 -21.43 56.43 16.34
CA GLU A 3 -20.97 56.23 17.72
C GLU A 3 -21.87 55.18 18.37
N PHE A 4 -21.28 54.02 18.64
CA PHE A 4 -21.91 52.95 19.40
C PHE A 4 -22.07 53.40 20.86
N THR A 5 -23.30 53.74 21.26
CA THR A 5 -23.68 53.95 22.66
C THR A 5 -24.24 52.62 23.18
N PRO A 6 -23.53 51.87 24.04
CA PRO A 6 -24.01 50.61 24.59
C PRO A 6 -25.29 50.85 25.40
N ASP A 7 -26.27 49.95 25.29
CA ASP A 7 -27.44 49.96 26.16
C ASP A 7 -26.98 49.84 27.63
N GLU A 8 -27.38 50.83 28.45
CA GLU A 8 -26.97 50.99 29.85
C GLU A 8 -27.08 49.71 30.74
N PRO A 9 -28.08 48.82 30.57
CA PRO A 9 -28.13 47.56 31.33
C PRO A 9 -27.09 46.52 30.91
N GLU A 10 -26.73 46.41 29.63
CA GLU A 10 -25.70 45.48 29.17
C GLU A 10 -24.31 45.93 29.63
N TYR A 11 -24.09 47.25 29.65
CA TYR A 11 -22.87 47.86 30.17
C TYR A 11 -22.69 47.61 31.68
N GLN A 12 -23.76 47.72 32.47
CA GLN A 12 -23.72 47.42 33.91
C GLN A 12 -23.48 45.93 34.19
N HIS A 13 -24.10 45.03 33.41
CA HIS A 13 -23.88 43.59 33.54
C HIS A 13 -22.43 43.20 33.22
N ALA A 14 -21.83 43.78 32.17
CA ALA A 14 -20.43 43.54 31.83
C ALA A 14 -19.44 44.03 32.91
N LEU A 15 -19.78 45.12 33.62
CA LEU A 15 -19.00 45.64 34.75
C LEU A 15 -19.10 44.73 35.99
N GLU A 16 -20.29 44.18 36.28
CA GLU A 16 -20.47 43.19 37.35
C GLU A 16 -19.73 41.87 37.05
N GLU A 17 -19.84 41.35 35.82
CA GLU A 17 -19.16 40.11 35.41
C GLU A 17 -17.63 40.25 35.47
N ALA A 18 -17.10 41.44 35.14
CA ALA A 18 -15.67 41.72 35.20
C ALA A 18 -15.17 42.15 36.60
N GLU A 19 -16.05 42.23 37.60
CA GLU A 19 -15.78 42.77 38.94
C GLU A 19 -15.07 44.15 38.90
N VAL A 20 -15.55 45.06 38.04
CA VAL A 20 -14.95 46.40 37.87
C VAL A 20 -16.02 47.47 38.00
N THR A 21 -15.84 48.42 38.91
CA THR A 21 -16.86 49.45 39.21
C THR A 21 -16.73 50.72 38.34
N SER A 22 -15.62 50.91 37.64
CA SER A 22 -15.36 52.08 36.78
C SER A 22 -14.38 51.74 35.65
N PRO A 23 -14.50 52.35 34.44
CA PRO A 23 -13.51 52.25 33.36
C PRO A 23 -12.07 52.59 33.79
N ASP A 24 -11.93 53.52 34.74
CA ASP A 24 -10.64 53.90 35.32
C ASP A 24 -10.03 52.79 36.16
N ASP A 25 -10.85 51.89 36.70
CA ASP A 25 -10.39 50.76 37.49
C ASP A 25 -9.97 49.59 36.58
N LEU A 26 -10.61 49.46 35.41
CA LEU A 26 -10.19 48.54 34.34
C LEU A 26 -8.80 48.93 33.80
N THR A 27 -8.59 50.21 33.52
CA THR A 27 -7.29 50.72 33.03
C THR A 27 -6.19 50.57 34.09
N LYS A 28 -6.50 50.73 35.38
CA LYS A 28 -5.58 50.39 36.49
C LYS A 28 -5.24 48.91 36.55
N LYS A 29 -6.22 48.01 36.39
CA LYS A 29 -5.98 46.56 36.35
C LYS A 29 -5.11 46.16 35.15
N ILE A 30 -5.36 46.73 33.97
CA ILE A 30 -4.56 46.49 32.74
C ILE A 30 -3.11 46.97 32.94
N THR A 31 -2.92 48.17 33.48
CA THR A 31 -1.57 48.71 33.71
C THR A 31 -0.80 47.90 34.75
N LEU A 32 -1.46 47.44 35.82
CA LEU A 32 -0.86 46.50 36.80
C LEU A 32 -0.50 45.15 36.17
N LEU A 33 -1.35 44.60 35.31
CA LEU A 33 -1.07 43.37 34.59
C LEU A 33 0.13 43.51 33.66
N HIS A 34 0.21 44.60 32.89
CA HIS A 34 1.37 44.89 32.04
C HIS A 34 2.66 45.03 32.86
N GLN A 35 2.62 45.72 34.01
CA GLN A 35 3.77 45.80 34.91
C GLN A 35 4.18 44.42 35.47
N LYS A 36 3.21 43.54 35.75
CA LYS A 36 3.47 42.19 36.24
C LYS A 36 4.07 41.30 35.14
N ILE A 37 3.58 41.40 33.91
CA ILE A 37 4.12 40.71 32.74
C ILE A 37 5.57 41.14 32.50
N GLU A 38 5.85 42.44 32.54
CA GLU A 38 7.20 42.97 32.30
C GLU A 38 8.19 42.54 33.40
N LYS A 39 7.77 42.59 34.67
CA LYS A 39 8.56 42.04 35.78
C LYS A 39 8.83 40.54 35.62
N THR A 40 7.86 39.78 35.11
CA THR A 40 8.01 38.34 34.89
C THR A 40 8.93 38.06 33.71
N ARG A 41 8.85 38.84 32.63
CA ARG A 41 9.80 38.81 31.49
C ARG A 41 11.22 39.10 31.93
N GLN A 42 11.41 40.12 32.77
CA GLN A 42 12.73 40.48 33.32
C GLN A 42 13.28 39.37 34.22
N LYS A 43 12.45 38.75 35.06
CA LYS A 43 12.84 37.57 35.85
C LYS A 43 13.20 36.37 34.96
N MET A 44 12.46 36.13 33.89
CA MET A 44 12.81 35.08 32.94
C MET A 44 14.13 35.38 32.26
N LEU A 45 14.35 36.58 31.73
CA LEU A 45 15.63 36.99 31.14
C LEU A 45 16.81 36.88 32.11
N GLN A 46 16.61 37.21 33.39
CA GLN A 46 17.63 37.03 34.43
C GLN A 46 17.87 35.55 34.76
N ALA A 47 16.84 34.71 34.78
CA ALA A 47 16.99 33.27 34.93
C ALA A 47 17.68 32.64 33.71
N THR A 48 17.39 33.13 32.50
CA THR A 48 18.08 32.72 31.28
C THR A 48 19.54 33.15 31.31
N SER A 49 19.86 34.39 31.73
CA SER A 49 21.25 34.86 31.83
C SER A 49 22.04 34.18 32.94
N ALA A 50 21.39 33.81 34.06
CA ALA A 50 22.00 33.00 35.11
C ALA A 50 22.24 31.56 34.66
N ALA A 51 21.40 31.02 33.76
CA ALA A 51 21.65 29.74 33.09
C ALA A 51 22.74 29.83 32.01
N THR A 52 23.04 31.03 31.48
CA THR A 52 24.17 31.25 30.56
C THR A 52 25.52 31.40 31.29
N GLU A 53 25.56 31.46 32.62
CA GLU A 53 26.80 31.43 33.40
C GLU A 53 27.26 29.99 33.76
N GLU A 54 26.44 28.96 33.48
CA GLU A 54 26.92 27.58 33.36
C GLU A 54 27.31 27.29 31.90
N GLU A 55 28.62 27.46 31.65
CA GLU A 55 29.41 26.89 30.55
C GLU A 55 28.75 26.98 29.15
N GLU A 56 29.17 27.98 28.35
CA GLU A 56 28.99 27.92 26.89
C GLU A 56 29.35 26.51 26.38
N PRO A 57 28.47 25.82 25.63
CA PRO A 57 28.82 24.55 25.06
C PRO A 57 30.00 24.78 24.13
N LYS A 58 31.16 24.25 24.52
CA LYS A 58 32.38 24.21 23.71
C LYS A 58 31.98 23.90 22.26
N PRO A 59 32.50 24.63 21.26
CA PRO A 59 32.15 24.39 19.86
C PRO A 59 32.29 22.90 19.58
N LYS A 60 31.24 22.30 18.99
CA LYS A 60 31.21 20.89 18.56
C LYS A 60 32.59 20.58 17.99
N ARG A 61 33.34 19.72 18.68
CA ARG A 61 34.67 19.31 18.26
C ARG A 61 34.53 18.91 16.80
N VAL A 62 35.24 19.63 15.92
CA VAL A 62 35.52 19.15 14.58
C VAL A 62 35.92 17.69 14.76
N CYS A 63 35.16 16.80 14.12
CA CYS A 63 35.33 15.35 14.18
C CYS A 63 36.83 15.08 14.05
N GLU A 64 37.48 14.75 15.18
CA GLU A 64 38.88 14.35 15.13
C GLU A 64 38.85 13.05 14.34
N ASP A 65 39.39 13.07 13.12
CA ASP A 65 39.58 11.87 12.33
C ASP A 65 40.14 10.80 13.27
N ILE A 66 39.30 9.82 13.59
CA ILE A 66 39.69 8.73 14.49
C ILE A 66 40.53 7.78 13.63
N SER A 67 41.71 8.26 13.24
CA SER A 67 42.66 7.58 12.40
C SER A 67 43.84 7.15 13.28
N PRO A 68 44.16 5.84 13.32
CA PRO A 68 45.25 5.34 14.14
C PRO A 68 46.57 5.87 13.62
N LYS A 69 47.37 6.45 14.52
CA LYS A 69 48.63 7.13 14.18
C LYS A 69 49.72 6.15 13.71
N LYS A 70 49.61 4.82 13.98
CA LYS A 70 50.56 3.76 13.57
C LYS A 70 49.87 2.39 13.41
N LYS A 71 50.43 1.51 12.56
CA LYS A 71 49.89 0.15 12.26
C LYS A 71 49.91 -0.83 13.45
N ALA A 72 50.87 -0.74 14.35
CA ALA A 72 50.95 -1.62 15.53
C ALA A 72 49.90 -1.26 16.60
N ASP A 73 49.43 -0.02 16.60
CA ASP A 73 48.41 0.49 17.52
C ASP A 73 46.99 0.33 16.94
N LEU A 74 46.88 -0.09 15.67
CA LEU A 74 45.61 -0.25 14.97
C LEU A 74 44.74 -1.34 15.59
N GLU A 75 45.31 -2.50 15.94
CA GLU A 75 44.55 -3.61 16.52
C GLU A 75 44.03 -3.28 17.92
N GLN A 76 44.86 -2.63 18.75
CA GLN A 76 44.47 -2.16 20.07
C GLN A 76 43.37 -1.09 19.96
N TRP A 77 43.54 -0.13 19.05
CA TRP A 77 42.55 0.89 18.79
C TRP A 77 41.22 0.31 18.25
N VAL A 78 41.26 -0.66 17.33
CA VAL A 78 40.04 -1.35 16.86
C VAL A 78 39.33 -2.05 18.01
N GLU A 79 40.06 -2.68 18.93
CA GLU A 79 39.46 -3.34 20.08
C GLU A 79 38.85 -2.33 21.08
N GLU A 80 39.50 -1.19 21.31
CA GLU A 80 38.95 -0.07 22.08
C GLU A 80 37.66 0.48 21.45
N VAL A 81 37.64 0.69 20.14
CA VAL A 81 36.45 1.16 19.40
C VAL A 81 35.33 0.11 19.44
N LYS A 82 35.66 -1.18 19.32
CA LYS A 82 34.69 -2.29 19.50
C LYS A 82 34.12 -2.30 20.91
N GLN A 83 34.93 -2.02 21.92
CA GLN A 83 34.49 -1.95 23.31
C GLN A 83 33.57 -0.74 23.54
N GLN A 84 33.92 0.44 23.01
CA GLN A 84 33.07 1.62 23.06
C GLN A 84 31.71 1.40 22.38
N TRP A 85 31.70 0.76 21.21
CA TRP A 85 30.47 0.37 20.52
C TRP A 85 29.63 -0.62 21.36
N ARG A 86 30.26 -1.66 21.92
CA ARG A 86 29.60 -2.64 22.81
C ARG A 86 28.99 -1.97 24.04
N ASP A 87 29.71 -1.03 24.64
CA ASP A 87 29.23 -0.32 25.83
C ASP A 87 28.01 0.56 25.53
N ILE A 88 28.01 1.28 24.40
CA ILE A 88 26.87 2.09 23.98
C ILE A 88 25.66 1.19 23.68
N GLN A 89 25.88 0.07 22.98
CA GLN A 89 24.83 -0.91 22.70
C GLN A 89 24.27 -1.55 23.97
N ALA A 90 25.13 -1.92 24.92
CA ALA A 90 24.72 -2.46 26.21
C ALA A 90 23.92 -1.44 27.03
N ARG A 91 24.34 -0.16 27.05
CA ARG A 91 23.58 0.93 27.70
C ARG A 91 22.21 1.14 27.05
N ARG A 92 22.12 1.07 25.72
CA ARG A 92 20.84 1.13 24.98
C ARG A 92 19.95 -0.07 25.28
N ALA A 93 20.51 -1.28 25.26
CA ALA A 93 19.78 -2.51 25.57
C ALA A 93 19.24 -2.52 27.01
N ALA A 94 20.06 -2.10 27.99
CA ALA A 94 19.66 -1.97 29.39
C ALA A 94 18.53 -0.93 29.57
N ARG A 95 18.59 0.21 28.87
CA ARG A 95 17.50 1.20 28.85
C ARG A 95 16.22 0.63 28.24
N ARG A 96 16.31 -0.05 27.09
CA ARG A 96 15.16 -0.72 26.45
C ARG A 96 14.55 -1.77 27.38
N HIS A 97 15.37 -2.58 28.05
CA HIS A 97 14.92 -3.57 29.02
C HIS A 97 14.19 -2.91 30.20
N LYS A 98 14.79 -1.89 30.82
CA LYS A 98 14.15 -1.12 31.90
C LYS A 98 12.81 -0.51 31.47
N ARG A 99 12.72 0.05 30.26
CA ARG A 99 11.46 0.58 29.70
C ARG A 99 10.41 -0.53 29.52
N GLN A 100 10.79 -1.69 29.02
CA GLN A 100 9.89 -2.84 28.87
C GLN A 100 9.42 -3.39 30.22
N GLU A 101 10.29 -3.46 31.23
CA GLU A 101 9.92 -3.87 32.59
C GLU A 101 8.98 -2.87 33.26
N MET A 102 9.20 -1.58 33.02
CA MET A 102 8.34 -0.49 33.48
C MET A 102 6.97 -0.45 32.78
N ALA A 103 6.87 -0.98 31.57
CA ALA A 103 5.62 -1.09 30.82
C ALA A 103 4.74 -2.28 31.25
N LYS A 104 5.34 -3.31 31.88
CA LYS A 104 4.61 -4.48 32.38
C LYS A 104 3.81 -4.11 33.63
N ARG A 105 2.47 -4.29 33.57
CA ARG A 105 1.50 -3.88 34.61
C ARG A 105 1.62 -4.56 35.99
N ARG A 106 2.48 -5.58 36.14
CA ARG A 106 2.58 -6.41 37.37
C ARG A 106 3.97 -6.39 38.00
N THR A 107 4.85 -5.47 37.60
CA THR A 107 6.20 -5.32 38.20
C THR A 107 6.15 -4.43 39.45
N ALA A 108 7.09 -4.62 40.38
CA ALA A 108 7.19 -3.81 41.61
C ALA A 108 7.26 -2.31 41.31
N ALA A 109 7.93 -1.94 40.23
CA ALA A 109 8.01 -0.56 39.77
C ALA A 109 6.67 -0.02 39.23
N SER A 110 5.85 -0.86 38.59
CA SER A 110 4.48 -0.48 38.21
C SER A 110 3.57 -0.30 39.43
N GLN A 111 3.77 -1.09 40.49
CA GLN A 111 3.05 -0.94 41.76
C GLN A 111 3.44 0.35 42.49
N GLU A 112 4.72 0.73 42.48
CA GLU A 112 5.18 1.99 43.07
C GLU A 112 4.65 3.21 42.31
N ARG A 113 4.61 3.15 40.97
CA ARG A 113 3.95 4.17 40.15
C ARG A 113 2.47 4.30 40.49
N MET A 114 1.74 3.19 40.63
CA MET A 114 0.33 3.21 41.04
C MET A 114 0.14 3.74 42.46
N ARG A 115 1.06 3.45 43.39
CA ARG A 115 1.05 3.98 44.76
C ARG A 115 1.19 5.50 44.75
N ILE A 116 2.13 6.05 43.98
CA ILE A 116 2.36 7.49 43.84
C ILE A 116 1.14 8.17 43.19
N ILE A 117 0.62 7.61 42.09
CA ILE A 117 -0.58 8.13 41.40
C ILE A 117 -1.81 8.09 42.33
N SER A 118 -2.00 7.01 43.10
CA SER A 118 -3.12 6.88 44.04
C SER A 118 -3.02 7.84 45.24
N GLN A 119 -1.81 8.09 45.74
CA GLN A 119 -1.58 9.08 46.80
C GLN A 119 -1.88 10.50 46.30
N LEU A 120 -1.57 10.78 45.04
CA LEU A 120 -1.83 12.06 44.39
C LEU A 120 -3.33 12.29 44.16
N ALA A 121 -4.03 11.29 43.60
CA ALA A 121 -5.48 11.34 43.34
C ALA A 121 -6.32 11.47 44.63
N ARG A 122 -5.78 11.12 45.81
CA ARG A 122 -6.45 11.35 47.09
C ARG A 122 -6.45 12.82 47.53
N ARG A 123 -5.54 13.64 47.00
CA ARG A 123 -5.34 15.03 47.40
C ARG A 123 -6.25 16.00 46.65
N GLU A 124 -6.64 15.67 45.42
CA GLU A 124 -7.53 16.47 44.57
C GLU A 124 -8.88 15.76 44.39
N LYS A 125 -9.89 16.16 45.16
CA LYS A 125 -11.25 15.61 45.06
C LYS A 125 -12.29 16.63 44.61
N LYS A 126 -11.89 17.79 44.08
CA LYS A 126 -12.84 18.83 43.70
C LYS A 126 -12.59 19.59 42.40
N ASP A 127 -11.37 19.77 41.91
CA ASP A 127 -11.12 20.40 40.60
C ASP A 127 -9.92 19.76 39.90
N ASP A 128 -10.09 19.41 38.61
CA ASP A 128 -9.10 18.76 37.73
C ASP A 128 -8.09 19.79 37.17
N ASN A 129 -7.34 20.42 38.08
CA ASN A 129 -6.30 21.42 37.77
C ASN A 129 -4.92 20.79 37.56
N PHE A 130 -4.85 19.46 37.41
CA PHE A 130 -3.61 18.72 37.31
C PHE A 130 -2.83 19.10 36.04
N GLY A 131 -1.64 19.68 36.21
CA GLY A 131 -0.80 20.20 35.12
C GLY A 131 -0.73 21.73 35.05
N MET A 132 -1.51 22.46 35.86
CA MET A 132 -1.42 23.92 35.98
C MET A 132 -0.38 24.39 37.00
N ARG A 133 0.12 23.50 37.89
CA ARG A 133 1.15 23.82 38.88
C ARG A 133 2.47 23.16 38.50
N ASP A 134 3.58 23.86 38.70
CA ASP A 134 4.93 23.34 38.45
C ASP A 134 5.24 22.07 39.26
N GLU A 135 4.63 21.91 40.43
CA GLU A 135 4.74 20.72 41.28
C GLU A 135 4.15 19.45 40.65
N ASP A 136 3.18 19.58 39.74
CA ASP A 136 2.57 18.44 39.04
C ASP A 136 3.56 17.83 38.03
N TRP A 137 4.50 18.62 37.52
CA TRP A 137 5.59 18.15 36.65
C TRP A 137 6.64 17.34 37.42
N ASP A 138 6.82 17.59 38.72
CA ASP A 138 7.74 16.82 39.55
C ASP A 138 7.24 15.39 39.80
N VAL A 139 5.92 15.17 39.71
CA VAL A 139 5.33 13.82 39.72
C VAL A 139 5.72 13.04 38.46
N TYR A 140 5.67 13.67 37.29
CA TYR A 140 6.16 13.07 36.05
C TYR A 140 7.65 12.77 36.13
N LYS A 141 8.45 13.70 36.66
CA LYS A 141 9.88 13.46 36.88
C LYS A 141 10.13 12.33 37.88
N ALA A 142 9.32 12.16 38.92
CA ALA A 142 9.45 11.07 39.88
C ALA A 142 9.06 9.71 39.29
N ILE A 143 7.98 9.65 38.50
CA ILE A 143 7.49 8.44 37.83
C ILE A 143 8.41 8.01 36.67
N ASN A 144 9.00 8.99 35.98
CA ASN A 144 9.91 8.80 34.85
C ASN A 144 11.40 8.96 35.18
N LYS A 145 11.77 9.19 36.46
CA LYS A 145 13.17 9.33 36.92
C LYS A 145 14.03 8.13 36.50
N GLU A 146 13.40 6.96 36.49
CA GLU A 146 14.03 5.69 36.15
C GLU A 146 13.78 5.24 34.69
N GLY A 147 12.93 5.96 33.94
CA GLY A 147 12.55 5.62 32.56
C GLY A 147 13.65 5.83 31.52
N GLY A 148 14.73 6.51 31.92
CA GLY A 148 15.87 6.85 31.07
C GLY A 148 15.48 7.84 29.97
N GLY A 149 16.20 8.96 29.89
CA GLY A 149 16.02 9.93 28.80
C GLY A 149 16.05 9.27 27.43
N SER A 150 15.40 9.92 26.46
CA SER A 150 15.45 9.55 25.04
C SER A 150 16.88 9.22 24.62
N ASP A 151 17.05 8.26 23.71
CA ASP A 151 18.34 8.07 23.06
C ASP A 151 18.70 9.43 22.42
N SER A 152 19.73 10.08 22.94
CA SER A 152 20.08 11.41 22.46
C SER A 152 20.61 11.30 21.04
N GLU A 153 20.37 12.33 20.24
CA GLU A 153 20.93 12.46 18.90
C GLU A 153 22.45 12.26 18.93
N GLU A 154 23.12 12.80 19.96
CA GLU A 154 24.56 12.65 20.22
C GLU A 154 25.03 11.20 20.41
N GLU A 155 24.25 10.36 21.12
CA GLU A 155 24.59 8.95 21.27
C GLU A 155 24.45 8.18 19.94
N ASN A 156 23.50 8.60 19.12
CA ASN A 156 23.27 8.01 17.80
C ASN A 156 24.36 8.42 16.80
N GLU A 157 24.78 9.70 16.82
CA GLU A 157 25.91 10.22 16.06
C GLU A 157 27.20 9.47 16.43
N LYS A 158 27.51 9.33 17.73
CA LYS A 158 28.68 8.56 18.19
C LYS A 158 28.65 7.10 17.76
N LEU A 159 27.47 6.46 17.79
CA LEU A 159 27.33 5.08 17.33
C LEU A 159 27.65 4.96 15.83
N GLN A 160 27.14 5.88 15.02
CA GLN A 160 27.39 5.92 13.58
C GLN A 160 28.87 6.18 13.27
N GLU A 161 29.52 7.10 14.01
CA GLU A 161 30.95 7.36 13.89
C GLU A 161 31.77 6.10 14.21
N LEU A 162 31.51 5.43 15.34
CA LEU A 162 32.19 4.20 15.73
C LEU A 162 31.94 3.05 14.74
N GLU A 163 30.72 2.90 14.24
CA GLU A 163 30.40 1.89 13.22
C GLU A 163 31.12 2.16 11.90
N SER A 164 31.21 3.43 11.48
CA SER A 164 31.94 3.82 10.28
C SER A 164 33.44 3.52 10.40
N ALA A 165 34.04 3.80 11.57
CA ALA A 165 35.43 3.52 11.89
C ALA A 165 35.71 2.00 11.92
N LEU A 166 34.85 1.21 12.57
CA LEU A 166 34.98 -0.25 12.60
C LEU A 166 34.85 -0.88 11.22
N ARG A 167 33.96 -0.36 10.37
CA ARG A 167 33.73 -0.86 9.01
C ARG A 167 34.92 -0.62 8.08
N GLN A 168 35.69 0.45 8.31
CA GLN A 168 36.89 0.77 7.52
C GLN A 168 38.10 -0.06 7.96
N HIS A 169 38.23 -0.34 9.27
CA HIS A 169 39.43 -0.94 9.84
C HIS A 169 39.30 -2.43 10.22
N SER A 170 38.08 -2.98 10.28
CA SER A 170 37.81 -4.39 10.61
C SER A 170 36.84 -5.01 9.59
N PRO A 171 37.32 -5.70 8.54
CA PRO A 171 36.45 -6.35 7.55
C PRO A 171 35.58 -7.48 8.12
N GLU A 172 35.93 -8.03 9.29
CA GLU A 172 35.12 -9.01 10.03
C GLU A 172 33.95 -8.36 10.81
N PHE A 173 33.93 -7.02 10.95
CA PHE A 173 32.84 -6.32 11.64
C PHE A 173 31.59 -6.30 10.75
N LEU A 174 30.78 -7.34 10.90
CA LEU A 174 29.39 -7.40 10.51
C LEU A 174 28.60 -6.73 11.65
N GLY A 175 28.48 -5.41 11.62
CA GLY A 175 27.52 -4.73 12.49
C GLY A 175 26.10 -5.30 12.30
N ASP A 176 25.16 -4.84 13.11
CA ASP A 176 23.72 -5.18 12.99
C ASP A 176 23.11 -4.47 11.75
N THR A 177 23.80 -4.55 10.62
CA THR A 177 23.42 -4.00 9.33
C THR A 177 22.39 -4.92 8.68
N THR A 178 21.15 -4.86 9.18
CA THR A 178 19.97 -5.15 8.36
C THR A 178 19.72 -4.08 7.29
N ALA A 179 20.57 -3.04 7.22
CA ALA A 179 20.51 -1.99 6.22
C ALA A 179 21.90 -1.54 5.75
N SER A 180 22.12 -1.70 4.44
CA SER A 180 23.15 -1.07 3.60
C SER A 180 24.60 -1.61 3.66
N LYS A 181 24.93 -2.35 2.60
CA LYS A 181 26.06 -2.01 1.72
C LYS A 181 25.65 -2.22 0.26
N PRO A 182 25.59 -1.14 -0.52
CA PRO A 182 26.15 -1.13 -1.86
C PRO A 182 27.61 -0.66 -1.74
N THR A 183 28.55 -1.57 -1.95
CA THR A 183 29.99 -1.30 -1.99
C THR A 183 30.43 -0.86 -3.40
N SER A 184 29.54 -0.91 -4.39
CA SER A 184 29.79 -0.42 -5.75
C SER A 184 28.67 0.47 -6.29
N LEU A 185 28.99 1.37 -7.21
CA LEU A 185 28.01 2.18 -7.94
C LEU A 185 26.96 1.31 -8.65
N ALA A 186 27.32 0.09 -9.09
CA ALA A 186 26.39 -0.87 -9.69
C ALA A 186 25.41 -1.46 -8.66
N GLU A 187 25.79 -1.56 -7.39
CA GLU A 187 24.91 -2.02 -6.32
C GLU A 187 23.90 -0.93 -5.91
N ASN A 188 24.22 0.35 -6.14
CA ASN A 188 23.26 1.46 -5.96
C ASN A 188 22.12 1.44 -6.98
N TYR A 189 22.28 0.77 -8.13
CA TYR A 189 21.28 0.66 -9.20
C TYR A 189 20.67 -0.73 -9.28
N GLN A 190 20.32 -1.33 -8.13
CA GLN A 190 19.63 -2.62 -8.06
C GLN A 190 18.16 -2.43 -7.67
N ILE A 191 17.26 -3.13 -8.36
CA ILE A 191 15.84 -3.22 -8.01
C ILE A 191 15.62 -4.59 -7.35
N GLN A 192 15.34 -4.59 -6.05
CA GLN A 192 15.00 -5.81 -5.34
C GLN A 192 13.51 -6.13 -5.54
N LEU A 193 13.23 -7.21 -6.25
CA LEU A 193 11.88 -7.76 -6.39
C LEU A 193 11.68 -8.85 -5.34
N SER A 194 10.69 -8.66 -4.47
CA SER A 194 10.28 -9.63 -3.46
C SER A 194 8.87 -10.13 -3.77
N THR A 195 7.85 -9.42 -3.29
CA THR A 195 6.45 -9.87 -3.38
C THR A 195 5.80 -9.54 -4.72
N GLU A 196 6.42 -8.67 -5.51
CA GLU A 196 5.89 -8.15 -6.77
C GLU A 196 5.69 -9.29 -7.79
N GLN A 197 6.61 -10.27 -7.81
CA GLN A 197 6.54 -11.40 -8.74
C GLN A 197 5.27 -12.23 -8.55
N ALA A 198 4.86 -12.47 -7.31
CA ALA A 198 3.63 -13.21 -7.00
C ALA A 198 2.38 -12.33 -7.14
N ARG A 199 2.45 -11.06 -6.70
CA ARG A 199 1.30 -10.14 -6.79
C ARG A 199 0.86 -9.91 -8.23
N ILE A 200 1.80 -9.72 -9.16
CA ILE A 200 1.48 -9.44 -10.57
C ILE A 200 0.69 -10.60 -11.19
N GLY A 201 1.07 -11.85 -10.91
CA GLY A 201 0.33 -13.02 -11.39
C GLY A 201 -1.07 -13.15 -10.76
N GLU A 202 -1.23 -12.74 -9.49
CA GLU A 202 -2.51 -12.84 -8.79
C GLU A 202 -3.56 -11.86 -9.34
N LEU A 203 -3.18 -10.79 -10.04
CA LEU A 203 -4.15 -9.88 -10.68
C LEU A 203 -5.09 -10.59 -11.67
N LEU A 204 -4.65 -11.70 -12.29
CA LEU A 204 -5.49 -12.52 -13.17
C LEU A 204 -6.65 -13.19 -12.41
N PHE A 205 -6.47 -13.45 -11.12
CA PHE A 205 -7.44 -14.11 -10.26
C PHE A 205 -8.19 -13.12 -9.35
N GLN A 206 -7.50 -12.08 -8.90
CA GLN A 206 -7.98 -11.07 -7.96
C GLN A 206 -7.72 -9.64 -8.47
N PRO A 207 -8.40 -9.21 -9.55
CA PRO A 207 -8.21 -7.87 -10.13
C PRO A 207 -8.58 -6.72 -9.17
N TYR A 208 -9.45 -6.98 -8.18
CA TYR A 208 -9.85 -6.00 -7.18
C TYR A 208 -8.67 -5.49 -6.32
N MET A 209 -7.57 -6.26 -6.20
CA MET A 209 -6.37 -5.83 -5.49
C MET A 209 -5.77 -4.54 -6.06
N TYR A 210 -6.09 -4.22 -7.31
CA TYR A 210 -5.66 -3.01 -8.02
C TYR A 210 -6.80 -2.01 -8.27
N GLY A 211 -7.95 -2.20 -7.63
CA GLY A 211 -9.13 -1.35 -7.82
C GLY A 211 -9.88 -1.56 -9.13
N LEU A 212 -9.66 -2.70 -9.82
CA LEU A 212 -10.44 -3.08 -11.00
C LEU A 212 -11.69 -3.84 -10.56
N GLU A 213 -12.88 -3.29 -10.85
CA GLU A 213 -14.19 -3.91 -10.59
C GLU A 213 -14.55 -4.95 -11.67
N GLN A 214 -13.64 -5.90 -11.92
CA GLN A 214 -13.84 -6.99 -12.88
C GLN A 214 -13.78 -8.34 -12.16
N GLY A 215 -14.39 -9.37 -12.76
CA GLY A 215 -14.21 -10.74 -12.30
C GLY A 215 -12.83 -11.26 -12.70
N GLY A 216 -12.16 -11.99 -11.79
CA GLY A 216 -10.97 -12.76 -12.15
C GLY A 216 -11.32 -13.96 -13.04
N ILE A 217 -10.30 -14.61 -13.59
CA ILE A 217 -10.46 -15.76 -14.49
C ILE A 217 -11.30 -16.87 -13.84
N THR A 218 -11.06 -17.18 -12.55
CA THR A 218 -11.85 -18.19 -11.82
C THR A 218 -13.33 -17.85 -11.78
N SER A 219 -13.70 -16.63 -11.38
CA SER A 219 -15.11 -16.22 -11.32
C SER A 219 -15.77 -16.23 -12.69
N THR A 220 -15.04 -15.87 -13.74
CA THR A 220 -15.53 -15.89 -15.11
C THR A 220 -15.77 -17.33 -15.58
N ILE A 221 -14.85 -18.26 -15.28
CA ILE A 221 -15.05 -19.69 -15.57
C ILE A 221 -16.29 -20.21 -14.85
N GLN A 222 -16.45 -19.89 -13.56
CA GLN A 222 -17.62 -20.30 -12.78
C GLN A 222 -18.92 -19.77 -13.37
N TYR A 223 -18.95 -18.49 -13.72
CA TYR A 223 -20.11 -17.83 -14.32
C TYR A 223 -20.47 -18.50 -15.65
N VAL A 224 -19.50 -18.70 -16.55
CA VAL A 224 -19.72 -19.33 -17.86
C VAL A 224 -20.22 -20.76 -17.70
N LEU A 225 -19.63 -21.57 -16.80
CA LEU A 225 -20.12 -22.92 -16.54
C LEU A 225 -21.55 -22.92 -16.00
N GLY A 226 -21.92 -21.93 -15.18
CA GLY A 226 -23.27 -21.77 -14.65
C GLY A 226 -24.34 -21.45 -15.71
N LEU A 227 -23.96 -21.05 -16.93
CA LEU A 227 -24.88 -20.81 -18.04
C LEU A 227 -25.33 -22.10 -18.74
N PHE A 228 -24.67 -23.24 -18.47
CA PHE A 228 -24.90 -24.51 -19.16
C PHE A 228 -25.43 -25.58 -18.20
N ASP A 229 -26.13 -26.57 -18.75
CA ASP A 229 -26.58 -27.75 -18.01
C ASP A 229 -25.41 -28.65 -17.58
N SER A 230 -25.64 -29.49 -16.57
CA SER A 230 -24.60 -30.35 -15.97
C SER A 230 -23.83 -31.21 -16.98
N ASP A 231 -24.52 -31.72 -17.99
CA ASP A 231 -23.93 -32.61 -19.01
C ASP A 231 -23.00 -31.84 -19.93
N ILE A 232 -23.39 -30.63 -20.33
CA ILE A 232 -22.56 -29.74 -21.16
C ILE A 232 -21.36 -29.26 -20.34
N GLN A 233 -21.57 -28.88 -19.07
CA GLN A 233 -20.48 -28.50 -18.18
C GLN A 233 -19.40 -29.59 -18.08
N ASN A 234 -19.79 -30.85 -17.94
CA ASN A 234 -18.85 -31.99 -17.90
C ASN A 234 -18.06 -32.11 -19.21
N ARG A 235 -18.72 -31.93 -20.36
CA ARG A 235 -18.04 -31.96 -21.67
C ARG A 235 -17.06 -30.81 -21.84
N LEU A 236 -17.42 -29.59 -21.47
CA LEU A 236 -16.55 -28.42 -21.56
C LEU A 236 -15.30 -28.58 -20.71
N VAL A 237 -15.48 -29.04 -19.46
CA VAL A 237 -14.39 -29.18 -18.49
C VAL A 237 -13.51 -30.41 -18.75
N SER A 238 -14.00 -31.37 -19.55
CA SER A 238 -13.21 -32.53 -19.96
C SER A 238 -11.97 -32.15 -20.80
N ASN A 239 -12.01 -31.00 -21.48
CA ASN A 239 -10.93 -30.53 -22.36
C ASN A 239 -10.74 -29.01 -22.23
N VAL A 240 -10.11 -28.56 -21.13
CA VAL A 240 -9.73 -27.16 -20.96
C VAL A 240 -8.35 -26.93 -21.57
N PHE A 241 -8.27 -26.04 -22.56
CA PHE A 241 -7.02 -25.73 -23.26
C PHE A 241 -6.55 -24.30 -22.96
N LEU A 242 -5.34 -24.16 -22.39
CA LEU A 242 -4.76 -22.86 -22.03
C LEU A 242 -3.90 -22.33 -23.19
N THR A 243 -4.28 -21.16 -23.71
CA THR A 243 -3.62 -20.49 -24.85
C THR A 243 -3.28 -19.03 -24.56
N GLY A 244 -2.44 -18.42 -25.40
CA GLY A 244 -2.02 -17.03 -25.27
C GLY A 244 -0.76 -16.82 -24.43
N GLY A 245 -0.12 -15.66 -24.57
CA GLY A 245 1.12 -15.32 -23.88
C GLY A 245 1.11 -15.53 -22.36
N PRO A 246 0.08 -15.04 -21.63
CA PRO A 246 -0.03 -15.22 -20.18
C PRO A 246 -0.10 -16.69 -19.73
N SER A 247 -0.50 -17.61 -20.61
CA SER A 247 -0.52 -19.04 -20.29
C SER A 247 0.88 -19.64 -20.08
N SER A 248 1.93 -18.92 -20.49
CA SER A 248 3.33 -19.31 -20.23
C SER A 248 3.80 -19.00 -18.81
N LEU A 249 2.96 -18.36 -17.97
CA LEU A 249 3.30 -18.05 -16.59
C LEU A 249 3.51 -19.34 -15.78
N PRO A 250 4.62 -19.44 -15.01
CA PRO A 250 4.91 -20.62 -14.22
C PRO A 250 3.83 -20.80 -13.14
N GLY A 251 3.30 -22.02 -13.02
CA GLY A 251 2.28 -22.34 -12.02
C GLY A 251 0.84 -22.00 -12.41
N LEU A 252 0.59 -21.44 -13.61
CA LEU A 252 -0.78 -21.13 -14.04
C LEU A 252 -1.62 -22.41 -14.22
N LYS A 253 -1.12 -23.42 -14.93
CA LYS A 253 -1.80 -24.71 -15.11
C LYS A 253 -2.24 -25.35 -13.78
N PRO A 254 -1.34 -25.61 -12.81
CA PRO A 254 -1.74 -26.21 -11.53
C PRO A 254 -2.63 -25.29 -10.68
N ARG A 255 -2.56 -23.96 -10.87
CA ARG A 255 -3.51 -23.04 -10.25
C ARG A 255 -4.91 -23.24 -10.83
N ILE A 256 -5.07 -23.24 -12.15
CA ILE A 256 -6.38 -23.47 -12.82
C ILE A 256 -6.96 -24.84 -12.46
N GLU A 257 -6.15 -25.89 -12.41
CA GLU A 257 -6.58 -27.22 -11.98
C GLU A 257 -7.15 -27.20 -10.54
N ARG A 258 -6.49 -26.47 -9.62
CA ARG A 258 -6.97 -26.32 -8.25
C ARG A 258 -8.28 -25.55 -8.16
N GLU A 259 -8.41 -24.48 -8.94
CA GLU A 259 -9.63 -23.67 -8.98
C GLU A 259 -10.80 -24.48 -9.57
N LEU A 260 -10.57 -25.25 -10.65
CA LEU A 260 -11.56 -26.17 -11.21
C LEU A 260 -11.98 -27.24 -10.20
N LEU A 261 -11.03 -27.82 -9.46
CA LEU A 261 -11.33 -28.78 -8.40
C LEU A 261 -12.23 -28.17 -7.32
N ALA A 262 -11.97 -26.92 -6.91
CA ALA A 262 -12.76 -26.24 -5.89
C ALA A 262 -14.18 -25.86 -6.37
N MET A 263 -14.34 -25.54 -7.67
CA MET A 263 -15.62 -25.15 -8.25
C MET A 263 -16.53 -26.34 -8.60
N ARG A 264 -15.95 -27.51 -8.88
CA ARG A 264 -16.70 -28.65 -9.41
C ARG A 264 -17.21 -29.60 -8.31
N PRO A 265 -18.29 -30.36 -8.57
CA PRO A 265 -18.77 -31.38 -7.65
C PRO A 265 -17.68 -32.43 -7.33
N PHE A 266 -17.75 -32.98 -6.12
CA PHE A 266 -16.83 -34.02 -5.65
C PHE A 266 -16.78 -35.20 -6.64
N GLN A 267 -15.58 -35.71 -6.93
CA GLN A 267 -15.31 -36.80 -7.91
C GLN A 267 -15.62 -36.49 -9.38
N SER A 268 -15.88 -35.24 -9.75
CA SER A 268 -15.94 -34.85 -11.16
C SER A 268 -14.55 -34.94 -11.83
N HIS A 269 -14.55 -35.27 -13.13
CA HIS A 269 -13.33 -35.39 -13.92
C HIS A 269 -13.12 -34.12 -14.76
N PHE A 270 -11.88 -33.65 -14.82
CA PHE A 270 -11.48 -32.51 -15.64
C PHE A 270 -10.07 -32.70 -16.19
N SER A 271 -9.77 -32.10 -17.33
CA SER A 271 -8.43 -32.12 -17.92
C SER A 271 -8.02 -30.72 -18.35
N VAL A 272 -6.81 -30.32 -17.93
CA VAL A 272 -6.22 -29.03 -18.32
C VAL A 272 -4.95 -29.29 -19.14
N SER A 273 -4.99 -28.88 -20.40
CA SER A 273 -3.90 -28.99 -21.34
C SER A 273 -3.31 -27.62 -21.63
N LEU A 274 -1.99 -27.53 -21.66
CA LEU A 274 -1.27 -26.30 -22.02
C LEU A 274 -0.81 -26.40 -23.47
N ALA A 275 -0.98 -25.31 -24.21
CA ALA A 275 -0.45 -25.17 -25.56
C ALA A 275 1.07 -25.40 -25.61
N GLY A 276 1.56 -26.00 -26.70
CA GLY A 276 2.99 -26.28 -26.87
C GLY A 276 3.79 -24.98 -27.01
N ASN A 277 3.30 -24.05 -27.81
CA ASN A 277 3.83 -22.69 -27.94
C ASN A 277 2.69 -21.67 -27.78
N PRO A 278 2.31 -21.27 -26.54
CA PRO A 278 1.13 -20.44 -26.29
C PRO A 278 1.10 -19.09 -27.04
N ILE A 279 2.26 -18.59 -27.46
CA ILE A 279 2.42 -17.32 -28.18
C ILE A 279 2.14 -17.49 -29.69
N LEU A 280 2.55 -18.60 -30.29
CA LEU A 280 2.53 -18.81 -31.75
C LEU A 280 1.44 -19.76 -32.23
N ASP A 281 0.88 -20.59 -31.34
CA ASP A 281 -0.09 -21.62 -31.71
C ASP A 281 -1.36 -21.05 -32.35
N ALA A 282 -1.79 -19.85 -31.94
CA ALA A 282 -2.90 -19.14 -32.60
C ALA A 282 -2.58 -18.80 -34.07
N TRP A 283 -1.34 -18.40 -34.36
CA TRP A 283 -0.91 -18.10 -35.72
C TRP A 283 -0.74 -19.37 -36.56
N TYR A 284 -0.20 -20.44 -35.98
CA TYR A 284 -0.11 -21.73 -36.66
C TYR A 284 -1.49 -22.30 -36.99
N GLY A 285 -2.46 -22.18 -36.07
CA GLY A 285 -3.84 -22.56 -36.33
C GLY A 285 -4.43 -21.79 -37.52
N ALA A 286 -4.25 -20.47 -37.57
CA ALA A 286 -4.70 -19.66 -38.70
C ALA A 286 -4.02 -20.03 -40.02
N ARG A 287 -2.70 -20.30 -40.00
CA ARG A 287 -1.92 -20.76 -41.16
C ARG A 287 -2.46 -22.07 -41.72
N ASP A 288 -2.78 -23.02 -40.84
CA ASP A 288 -3.24 -24.35 -41.26
C ASP A 288 -4.69 -24.28 -41.77
N SER A 289 -5.51 -23.36 -41.24
CA SER A 289 -6.88 -23.08 -41.68
C SER A 289 -7.00 -22.21 -42.94
N VAL A 290 -5.90 -21.81 -43.60
CA VAL A 290 -5.94 -20.90 -44.77
C VAL A 290 -6.86 -21.40 -45.88
N LYS A 291 -6.91 -22.71 -46.14
CA LYS A 291 -7.76 -23.25 -47.22
C LYS A 291 -9.25 -22.98 -46.98
N GLU A 292 -9.70 -23.11 -45.73
CA GLU A 292 -11.08 -22.81 -45.32
C GLU A 292 -11.34 -21.30 -45.35
N LEU A 293 -10.35 -20.51 -44.92
CA LEU A 293 -10.42 -19.05 -44.91
C LEU A 293 -10.52 -18.45 -46.32
N VAL A 294 -9.87 -19.04 -47.33
CA VAL A 294 -10.01 -18.57 -48.72
C VAL A 294 -11.44 -18.76 -49.23
N ALA A 295 -12.12 -19.85 -48.85
CA ALA A 295 -13.51 -20.11 -49.26
C ALA A 295 -14.49 -19.11 -48.64
N VAL A 296 -14.24 -18.68 -47.40
CA VAL A 296 -15.09 -17.77 -46.64
C VAL A 296 -14.61 -16.31 -46.71
N GLY A 297 -13.50 -16.05 -47.41
CA GLY A 297 -12.93 -14.72 -47.57
C GLY A 297 -13.84 -13.74 -48.32
N ILE A 298 -13.70 -12.46 -48.00
CA ILE A 298 -14.44 -11.38 -48.66
C ILE A 298 -13.60 -10.87 -49.83
N THR A 299 -14.16 -10.92 -51.04
CA THR A 299 -13.47 -10.40 -52.22
C THR A 299 -13.56 -8.88 -52.29
N ARG A 300 -12.66 -8.25 -53.04
CA ARG A 300 -12.72 -6.80 -53.27
C ARG A 300 -14.04 -6.36 -53.92
N ALA A 301 -14.59 -7.17 -54.81
CA ALA A 301 -15.88 -6.89 -55.45
C ALA A 301 -17.03 -6.93 -54.41
N ASP A 302 -17.06 -7.97 -53.58
CA ASP A 302 -18.07 -8.10 -52.51
C ASP A 302 -18.03 -6.90 -51.54
N TYR A 303 -16.83 -6.45 -51.17
CA TYR A 303 -16.64 -5.30 -50.29
C TYR A 303 -17.16 -3.99 -50.92
N LEU A 304 -16.93 -3.78 -52.22
CA LEU A 304 -17.40 -2.58 -52.91
C LEU A 304 -18.92 -2.55 -53.06
N GLU A 305 -19.57 -3.71 -53.12
CA GLU A 305 -21.03 -3.82 -53.22
C GLU A 305 -21.72 -3.71 -51.85
N HIS A 306 -21.17 -4.36 -50.82
CA HIS A 306 -21.84 -4.52 -49.52
C HIS A 306 -21.27 -3.62 -48.41
N GLY A 307 -20.15 -2.93 -48.65
CA GLY A 307 -19.50 -2.04 -47.68
C GLY A 307 -18.67 -2.78 -46.62
N GLY A 308 -18.17 -2.01 -45.65
CA GLY A 308 -17.24 -2.48 -44.62
C GLY A 308 -17.87 -3.33 -43.52
N ASP A 309 -19.17 -3.19 -43.28
CA ASP A 309 -19.89 -3.93 -42.24
C ASP A 309 -20.23 -5.37 -42.67
N ARG A 310 -19.91 -5.74 -43.91
CA ARG A 310 -20.15 -7.09 -44.42
C ARG A 310 -19.23 -8.08 -43.71
N SER A 311 -19.83 -8.98 -42.95
CA SER A 311 -19.16 -10.19 -42.43
C SER A 311 -19.76 -11.44 -43.06
N ARG A 312 -18.93 -12.43 -43.37
CA ARG A 312 -19.36 -13.77 -43.78
C ARG A 312 -19.34 -14.67 -42.55
N TYR A 313 -20.35 -15.52 -42.43
CA TYR A 313 -20.39 -16.49 -41.35
C TYR A 313 -19.24 -17.50 -41.50
N HIS A 314 -18.47 -17.67 -40.43
CA HIS A 314 -17.44 -18.69 -40.27
C HIS A 314 -17.61 -19.31 -38.88
N LYS A 315 -17.41 -20.63 -38.77
CA LYS A 315 -17.54 -21.37 -37.50
C LYS A 315 -16.64 -20.81 -36.38
N ASP A 316 -15.45 -20.33 -36.74
CA ASP A 316 -14.46 -19.75 -35.82
C ASP A 316 -14.50 -18.20 -35.81
N GLY A 317 -15.47 -17.60 -36.49
CA GLY A 317 -15.65 -16.16 -36.58
C GLY A 317 -16.73 -15.66 -35.63
N ASN A 318 -16.77 -14.34 -35.43
CA ASN A 318 -17.87 -13.72 -34.70
C ASN A 318 -19.17 -13.87 -35.50
N MET A 319 -20.26 -14.15 -34.80
CA MET A 319 -21.58 -14.12 -35.40
C MET A 319 -21.91 -12.70 -35.86
N PHE A 320 -22.45 -12.56 -37.07
CA PHE A 320 -22.88 -11.26 -37.55
C PHE A 320 -24.20 -10.89 -36.88
N TRP A 321 -24.19 -9.83 -36.08
CA TRP A 321 -25.41 -9.18 -35.60
C TRP A 321 -25.69 -7.98 -36.49
N ALA A 322 -26.83 -7.99 -37.19
CA ALA A 322 -27.29 -6.80 -37.87
C ALA A 322 -27.45 -5.68 -36.83
N PRO A 323 -26.92 -4.46 -37.07
CA PRO A 323 -27.13 -3.36 -36.15
C PRO A 323 -28.63 -3.12 -36.00
N LEU A 324 -29.08 -2.95 -34.74
CA LEU A 324 -30.51 -2.75 -34.40
C LEU A 324 -31.11 -1.52 -35.10
N THR A 325 -30.26 -0.60 -35.54
CA THR A 325 -30.62 0.55 -36.36
C THR A 325 -29.90 0.45 -37.70
N PRO A 326 -30.62 0.47 -38.84
CA PRO A 326 -29.99 0.70 -40.13
C PRO A 326 -29.23 2.02 -40.04
N VAL A 327 -27.91 2.00 -40.24
CA VAL A 327 -27.16 3.22 -40.46
C VAL A 327 -27.70 3.81 -41.75
N ALA A 328 -28.47 4.88 -41.66
CA ALA A 328 -28.91 5.61 -42.84
C ALA A 328 -27.65 5.98 -43.64
N PRO A 329 -27.59 5.73 -44.95
CA PRO A 329 -26.46 6.17 -45.75
C PRO A 329 -26.32 7.68 -45.51
N GLU A 330 -25.12 8.11 -45.13
CA GLU A 330 -24.81 9.51 -44.84
C GLU A 330 -25.19 10.32 -46.09
N SER A 331 -26.38 10.92 -46.05
CA SER A 331 -26.91 11.66 -47.19
C SER A 331 -26.02 12.87 -47.36
N ALA A 332 -25.34 12.97 -48.51
CA ALA A 332 -24.74 14.21 -48.96
C ALA A 332 -25.72 15.38 -48.75
N PRO A 333 -25.25 16.58 -48.35
CA PRO A 333 -26.12 17.65 -47.91
C PRO A 333 -27.01 18.10 -49.07
N GLY A 334 -28.30 17.77 -49.00
CA GLY A 334 -29.33 18.26 -49.91
C GLY A 334 -30.13 17.17 -50.62
N SER A 335 -30.99 16.46 -49.90
CA SER A 335 -32.19 15.86 -50.51
C SER A 335 -33.26 15.58 -49.45
N THR A 336 -34.31 16.39 -49.45
CA THR A 336 -35.54 16.21 -48.67
C THR A 336 -36.53 15.34 -49.43
N VAL A 337 -36.86 14.13 -48.93
CA VAL A 337 -38.04 13.33 -49.35
C VAL A 337 -38.55 12.50 -48.15
N PRO A 338 -39.89 12.28 -47.98
CA PRO A 338 -40.53 12.23 -46.66
C PRO A 338 -40.72 10.82 -46.07
N SER A 339 -41.03 10.82 -44.78
CA SER A 339 -41.32 9.69 -43.89
C SER A 339 -42.26 8.64 -44.50
N LYS A 340 -41.85 7.36 -44.43
CA LYS A 340 -42.73 6.21 -44.66
C LYS A 340 -42.70 5.25 -43.46
N GLU A 341 -43.87 4.67 -43.23
CA GLU A 341 -44.37 3.91 -42.08
C GLU A 341 -43.45 2.83 -41.49
N THR A 342 -43.46 2.79 -40.15
CA THR A 342 -42.89 1.73 -39.30
C THR A 342 -43.63 0.41 -39.52
N THR A 343 -42.93 -0.61 -40.01
CA THR A 343 -43.37 -2.02 -39.95
C THR A 343 -42.78 -2.65 -38.68
N PRO A 344 -43.51 -3.49 -37.90
CA PRO A 344 -42.98 -4.04 -36.66
C PRO A 344 -41.85 -5.05 -36.93
N ALA A 345 -40.90 -5.09 -36.00
CA ALA A 345 -39.70 -5.93 -36.04
C ALA A 345 -40.03 -7.43 -36.14
N PRO A 346 -39.28 -8.23 -36.93
CA PRO A 346 -39.43 -9.67 -36.92
C PRO A 346 -38.87 -10.25 -35.62
N GLU A 347 -39.66 -11.13 -35.02
CA GLU A 347 -39.40 -11.87 -33.78
C GLU A 347 -38.10 -12.69 -33.89
N ALA A 348 -37.29 -12.68 -32.81
CA ALA A 348 -36.02 -13.38 -32.75
C ALA A 348 -36.24 -14.89 -32.89
N LYS A 349 -35.67 -15.51 -33.93
CA LYS A 349 -35.68 -16.97 -34.08
C LYS A 349 -34.80 -17.63 -33.02
N PRO A 350 -35.24 -18.75 -32.41
CA PRO A 350 -34.43 -19.49 -31.46
C PRO A 350 -33.22 -20.15 -32.14
N MET A 351 -32.19 -20.42 -31.33
CA MET A 351 -30.90 -20.98 -31.76
C MET A 351 -31.06 -22.30 -32.54
N PRO A 352 -30.26 -22.55 -33.59
CA PRO A 352 -30.18 -23.86 -34.21
C PRO A 352 -29.40 -24.84 -33.31
N GLU A 353 -29.98 -26.02 -33.05
CA GLU A 353 -29.46 -27.06 -32.14
C GLU A 353 -28.19 -27.77 -32.64
N ASP A 354 -27.74 -27.50 -33.87
CA ASP A 354 -26.75 -28.33 -34.57
C ASP A 354 -25.27 -28.01 -34.27
N ILE A 355 -24.97 -27.07 -33.36
CA ILE A 355 -23.58 -26.63 -33.08
C ILE A 355 -22.78 -27.69 -32.28
N PHE A 356 -23.43 -28.69 -31.68
CA PHE A 356 -22.77 -29.67 -30.81
C PHE A 356 -22.50 -31.06 -31.43
N SER A 357 -22.44 -31.17 -32.76
CA SER A 357 -21.98 -32.41 -33.42
C SER A 357 -20.45 -32.42 -33.57
N VAL A 358 -19.75 -32.80 -32.51
CA VAL A 358 -18.32 -33.16 -32.60
C VAL A 358 -18.22 -34.48 -33.38
N SER A 359 -17.56 -34.44 -34.53
CA SER A 359 -17.22 -35.65 -35.31
C SER A 359 -16.24 -36.51 -34.50
N THR A 360 -16.70 -37.69 -34.08
CA THR A 360 -15.88 -38.71 -33.44
C THR A 360 -14.91 -39.26 -34.48
N VAL A 361 -13.62 -38.95 -34.37
CA VAL A 361 -12.57 -39.64 -35.13
C VAL A 361 -12.29 -40.96 -34.42
N GLU A 362 -12.72 -42.08 -35.01
CA GLU A 362 -12.37 -43.41 -34.53
C GLU A 362 -10.85 -43.68 -34.69
N PRO A 363 -10.20 -44.33 -33.72
CA PRO A 363 -8.81 -44.74 -33.87
C PRO A 363 -8.75 -45.92 -34.85
N THR A 364 -8.05 -45.75 -35.97
CA THR A 364 -7.71 -46.83 -36.90
C THR A 364 -6.84 -47.85 -36.17
N GLY A 365 -7.39 -49.03 -35.91
CA GLY A 365 -6.67 -50.16 -35.36
C GLY A 365 -5.61 -50.67 -36.32
N ASP A 366 -4.35 -50.58 -35.91
CA ASP A 366 -3.27 -51.35 -36.50
C ASP A 366 -3.48 -52.83 -36.15
N SER A 367 -3.88 -53.60 -37.16
CA SER A 367 -3.78 -55.05 -37.15
C SER A 367 -3.18 -55.50 -38.48
N SER A 368 -1.86 -55.64 -38.51
CA SER A 368 -1.23 -56.58 -39.43
C SER A 368 -0.06 -57.25 -38.74
N SER A 369 -0.30 -58.51 -38.41
CA SER A 369 0.70 -59.50 -38.07
C SER A 369 1.36 -59.97 -39.37
N SER A 370 2.68 -59.90 -39.45
CA SER A 370 3.56 -60.86 -40.13
C SER A 370 4.96 -60.71 -39.57
#